data_AF-A0A3B3HV16-F1
#
_entry.id   AF-A0A3B3HV16-F1
#
_cell.length_a   1.000
_cell.length_b   1.000
_cell.length_c   1.000
_cell.angle_alpha   90.00
_cell.angle_beta   90.00
_cell.angle_gamma   90.00
#
_symmetry.space_group_name_H-M   'P 1'
#
loop_
_entity.id
_entity.type
_entity.pdbx_description
1 polymer ?
#
loop_
_entity_poly.entity_id
_entity_poly.type
_entity_poly.pdbx_seq_one_letter_code
_entity_poly.pdbx_strand_id
1 'polypeptide(L)' 'MLNKAPKLKSTIRAKAKGHINMGPASEAMIELLTLLFLNSLAEEAKAKAFEERSATIRGHHVRAVSKKVLKKARG' A
#
# COMPACT_ATOMS: atom_id res chain seq x y z
N MET A 1 0.76 4.55 -21.58
CA MET A 1 2.06 5.05 -21.09
C MET A 1 2.37 4.30 -19.80
N LEU A 2 3.38 3.44 -19.78
CA LEU A 2 3.87 2.85 -18.54
C LEU A 2 4.51 3.99 -17.76
N ASN A 3 3.73 4.59 -16.84
CA ASN A 3 4.26 5.57 -15.91
C ASN A 3 5.46 4.94 -15.20
N LYS A 4 6.61 5.63 -15.18
CA LYS A 4 7.81 5.14 -14.50
C LYS A 4 7.41 4.63 -13.11
N ALA A 5 7.95 3.48 -12.72
CA ALA A 5 7.74 2.94 -11.39
C ALA A 5 8.00 4.05 -10.36
N PRO A 6 7.10 4.23 -9.36
CA PRO A 6 7.27 5.27 -8.36
C PRO A 6 8.66 5.13 -7.72
N LYS A 7 9.37 6.25 -7.51
CA LYS A 7 10.70 6.24 -6.87
C LYS A 7 10.56 5.95 -5.38
N LEU A 8 10.21 4.72 -5.00
CA LEU A 8 9.82 4.33 -3.64
C LEU A 8 10.93 4.60 -2.62
N LYS A 9 12.20 4.35 -2.98
CA LYS A 9 13.37 4.73 -2.17
C LYS A 9 13.38 6.24 -1.85
N SER A 10 13.06 7.09 -2.82
CA SER A 10 13.00 8.54 -2.59
C SER A 10 11.91 8.92 -1.61
N THR A 11 10.72 8.31 -1.75
CA THR A 11 9.60 8.53 -0.83
C THR A 11 9.94 8.13 0.59
N ILE A 12 10.58 6.96 0.76
CA ILE A 12 10.98 6.46 2.08
C ILE A 12 12.02 7.40 2.71
N ARG A 13 13.05 7.84 1.97
CA ARG A 13 14.03 8.84 2.47
C ARG A 13 13.38 10.15 2.89
N ALA A 14 12.40 10.65 2.13
CA ALA A 14 11.70 11.90 2.46
C ALA A 14 10.79 11.79 3.70
N LYS A 15 10.39 10.58 4.10
CA LYS A 15 9.49 10.33 5.24
C LYS A 15 10.19 9.75 6.47
N ALA A 16 11.40 9.22 6.31
CA ALA A 16 12.16 8.64 7.41
C ALA A 16 12.54 9.70 8.45
N LYS A 17 12.45 9.34 9.73
CA LYS A 17 12.99 10.18 10.82
C LYS A 17 14.47 9.83 11.00
N GLY A 18 15.32 10.50 10.23
CA GLY A 18 16.77 10.36 10.30
C GLY A 18 17.41 9.80 9.02
N HIS A 19 18.74 9.63 9.05
CA HIS A 19 19.51 9.13 7.93
C HIS A 19 19.38 7.62 7.84
N ILE A 20 18.70 7.14 6.79
CA ILE A 20 18.54 5.72 6.50
C ILE A 20 19.42 5.32 5.31
N ASN A 21 20.21 4.26 5.49
CA ASN A 21 20.99 3.64 4.42
C ASN A 21 20.16 2.51 3.80
N MET A 22 19.90 2.60 2.50
CA MET A 22 19.17 1.57 1.75
C MET A 22 20.11 0.90 0.76
N GLY A 23 20.37 -0.39 0.94
CA GLY A 23 21.24 -1.16 0.06
C GLY A 23 20.67 -1.30 -1.36
N PRO A 24 21.48 -1.65 -2.36
CA PRO A 24 21.04 -1.78 -3.75
C PRO A 24 19.82 -2.69 -3.92
N ALA A 25 19.84 -3.88 -3.30
CA ALA A 25 18.78 -4.90 -3.38
C ALA A 25 17.47 -4.53 -2.63
N SER A 26 17.44 -3.46 -1.84
CA SER A 26 16.24 -3.07 -1.09
C SER A 26 15.08 -2.61 -1.98
N GLU A 27 15.34 -2.24 -3.24
CA GLU A 27 14.32 -1.76 -4.18
C GLU A 27 13.22 -2.80 -4.40
N ALA A 28 13.62 -4.01 -4.80
CA ALA A 28 12.70 -5.10 -5.09
C ALA A 28 11.90 -5.51 -3.84
N MET A 29 12.53 -5.46 -2.65
CA MET A 29 11.85 -5.76 -1.40
C MET A 29 10.80 -4.70 -1.04
N ILE A 30 11.12 -3.42 -1.23
CA ILE A 30 10.18 -2.30 -1.02
C ILE A 30 9.00 -2.41 -2.00
N GLU A 31 9.28 -2.74 -3.27
CA GLU A 31 8.25 -2.95 -4.28
C GLU A 31 7.34 -4.12 -3.92
N LEU A 32 7.92 -5.27 -3.53
CA LEU A 32 7.17 -6.44 -3.09
C LEU A 32 6.27 -6.12 -1.88
N LEU A 33 6.80 -5.44 -0.86
CA LEU A 33 6.01 -5.04 0.31
C LEU A 33 4.87 -4.10 -0.08
N THR A 34 5.11 -3.19 -1.03
CA THR A 34 4.06 -2.29 -1.55
C THR A 34 2.97 -3.07 -2.27
N LEU A 35 3.33 -4.05 -3.10
CA LEU A 35 2.38 -4.92 -3.80
C LEU A 35 1.56 -5.75 -2.81
N LEU A 36 2.19 -6.38 -1.82
CA LEU A 36 1.50 -7.18 -0.80
C LEU A 36 0.54 -6.35 0.04
N PHE A 37 0.93 -5.11 0.38
CA PHE A 37 0.05 -4.17 1.08
C PHE A 37 -1.17 -3.79 0.24
N LEU A 38 -0.95 -3.40 -1.03
CA LEU A 38 -2.03 -3.01 -1.94
C LEU A 38 -2.98 -4.17 -2.25
N ASN A 39 -2.46 -5.38 -2.43
CA ASN A 39 -3.26 -6.58 -2.60
C ASN A 39 -4.16 -6.83 -1.38
N SER A 40 -3.60 -6.77 -0.18
CA SER A 40 -4.36 -6.93 1.07
C SER A 40 -5.43 -5.83 1.24
N LEU A 41 -5.11 -4.58 0.86
CA LEU A 41 -6.06 -3.48 0.89
C LEU A 41 -7.20 -3.67 -0.12
N ALA A 42 -6.89 -4.16 -1.32
CA ALA A 42 -7.86 -4.42 -2.37
C ALA A 42 -8.84 -5.53 -1.97
N GLU A 43 -8.34 -6.64 -1.41
CA GLU A 43 -9.19 -7.74 -0.92
C GLU A 43 -10.15 -7.28 0.20
N GLU A 44 -9.65 -6.54 1.19
CA GLU A 44 -10.50 -6.03 2.28
C GLU A 44 -11.51 -4.98 1.77
N ALA A 45 -11.13 -4.12 0.82
CA ALA A 45 -12.04 -3.14 0.22
C ALA A 45 -13.10 -3.80 -0.66
N LYS A 46 -12.75 -4.88 -1.36
CA LYS A 46 -13.68 -5.71 -2.14
C LYS A 46 -14.70 -6.40 -1.22
N ALA A 47 -14.25 -6.99 -0.11
CA ALA A 47 -15.14 -7.57 0.90
C ALA A 47 -16.11 -6.51 1.44
N LYS A 48 -15.62 -5.31 1.77
CA LYS A 48 -16.46 -4.19 2.22
C LYS A 48 -17.50 -3.77 1.18
N ALA A 49 -17.11 -3.68 -0.09
CA ALA A 49 -18.03 -3.38 -1.19
C ALA A 49 -19.12 -4.45 -1.33
N PHE A 50 -18.75 -5.73 -1.17
CA PHE A 50 -19.67 -6.85 -1.22
C PHE A 50 -20.69 -6.83 -0.07
N GLU A 51 -20.24 -6.57 1.16
CA GLU A 51 -21.12 -6.40 2.35
C GLU A 51 -22.16 -5.30 2.12
N GLU A 52 -21.78 -4.20 1.47
CA GLU A 52 -22.65 -3.07 1.15
C GLU A 52 -23.45 -3.25 -0.15
N ARG A 53 -23.38 -4.44 -0.79
CA ARG A 53 -24.03 -4.75 -2.07
C ARG A 53 -23.67 -3.77 -3.20
N SER A 54 -22.46 -3.22 -3.17
CA SER A 54 -21.95 -2.33 -4.21
C SER A 54 -21.28 -3.12 -5.32
N ALA A 55 -21.69 -2.87 -6.57
CA ALA A 55 -21.09 -3.49 -7.75
C ALA A 55 -19.64 -3.04 -8.03
N THR A 56 -19.20 -1.93 -7.43
CA THR A 56 -17.86 -1.36 -7.63
C THR A 56 -17.20 -0.99 -6.29
N ILE A 57 -15.87 -1.01 -6.25
CA ILE A 57 -15.10 -0.46 -5.13
C ILE A 57 -15.11 1.07 -5.26
N ARG A 58 -15.55 1.75 -4.20
CA ARG A 58 -15.61 3.21 -4.12
C ARG A 58 -14.69 3.71 -3.02
N GLY A 59 -14.41 5.00 -3.02
CA GLY A 59 -13.48 5.62 -2.07
C GLY A 59 -13.85 5.42 -0.60
N HIS A 60 -15.14 5.30 -0.25
CA HIS A 60 -15.55 5.06 1.13
C HIS A 60 -15.28 3.63 1.60
N HIS A 61 -15.39 2.61 0.75
CA HIS A 61 -15.00 1.23 1.09
C HIS A 61 -13.51 1.16 1.47
N VAL A 62 -12.65 1.81 0.66
CA VAL A 62 -11.21 1.88 0.93
C VAL A 62 -10.95 2.59 2.25
N ARG A 63 -11.57 3.76 2.48
CA ARG A 63 -11.43 4.51 3.74
C ARG A 63 -11.84 3.70 4.96
N ALA A 64 -12.92 2.92 4.87
CA ALA A 64 -13.44 2.10 5.96
C ALA A 64 -12.42 1.03 6.41
N VAL A 65 -11.71 0.41 5.47
CA VAL A 65 -10.75 -0.68 5.79
C VAL A 65 -9.31 -0.20 5.99
N SER A 66 -8.96 0.99 5.50
CA SER A 66 -7.58 1.51 5.49
C SER A 66 -6.90 1.47 6.86
N LYS A 67 -7.59 1.91 7.93
CA LYS A 67 -7.02 1.92 9.29
C LYS A 67 -6.66 0.52 9.79
N LYS A 68 -7.53 -0.46 9.53
CA LYS A 68 -7.33 -1.87 9.91
C LYS A 68 -6.14 -2.46 9.16
N VAL A 69 -6.08 -2.27 7.85
CA VAL A 69 -4.99 -2.81 7.00
C VAL A 69 -3.65 -2.16 7.34
N LEU A 70 -3.60 -0.84 7.53
CA LEU A 70 -2.39 -0.14 7.98
C LEU A 70 -1.90 -0.64 9.35
N LYS A 71 -2.81 -1.01 10.25
CA LYS A 71 -2.44 -1.59 11.56
C LYS A 71 -1.82 -2.98 11.40
N LYS A 72 -2.33 -3.81 10.49
CA LYS A 72 -1.76 -5.14 10.17
C LYS A 72 -0.38 -5.07 9.51
N ALA A 73 -0.14 -4.01 8.74
CA ALA A 73 1.12 -3.81 8.02
C ALA A 73 2.26 -3.24 8.89
N ARG A 74 2.01 -3.00 10.18
CA ARG A 74 3.07 -2.63 11.12
C ARG A 74 3.95 -3.84 11.35
N GLY A 75 5.26 -3.65 11.17
CA GLY A 75 6.29 -4.61 11.58
C GLY A 75 6.45 -4.67 13.09
#